data_AF-A0A1Y4SYK2-F1
#
_entry.id   AF-A0A1Y4SYK2-F1
#
_cell.length_a   1.000
_cell.length_b   1.000
_cell.length_c   1.000
_cell.angle_alpha   90.00
_cell.angle_beta   90.00
_cell.angle_gamma   90.00
#
_symmetry.space_group_name_H-M   'P 1'
#
loop_
_entity.id
_entity.type
_entity.pdbx_description
1 polymer ?
#
loop_
_entity_poly.entity_id
_entity_poly.type
_entity_poly.pdbx_seq_one_letter_code
_entity_poly.pdbx_strand_id
1 'polypeptide(L)'
;MLVNKMVILVERFQHYIRVYYDDGHTEVLFEDIQSYLQQKRIKKGYKNAIVLHENWLYPTMNQKDFSCHWVNLKYLHHQNKYCQNLLHDKSLYHKARIMYIKQIQKEINIDCIKE
;
A
#
# COMPACT_ATOMS: atom_id res chain seq x y z
N MET A 1 -25.41 -6.92 0.28
CA MET A 1 -24.40 -6.18 1.06
C MET A 1 -23.15 -6.07 0.20
N LEU A 2 -22.75 -4.86 -0.20
CA LEU A 2 -21.44 -4.65 -0.80
C LEU A 2 -20.42 -4.94 0.31
N VAL A 3 -19.77 -6.10 0.24
CA VAL A 3 -18.66 -6.43 1.13
C VAL A 3 -17.59 -5.38 0.85
N ASN A 4 -17.31 -4.49 1.81
CA ASN A 4 -16.17 -3.59 1.73
C ASN A 4 -14.91 -4.46 1.71
N LYS A 5 -14.40 -4.75 0.51
CA LYS A 5 -13.19 -5.55 0.32
C LYS A 5 -12.00 -4.70 0.71
N MET A 6 -11.20 -5.17 1.67
CA MET A 6 -10.04 -4.43 2.12
C MET A 6 -8.89 -4.67 1.16
N VAL A 7 -8.27 -3.59 0.67
CA VAL A 7 -7.05 -3.69 -0.12
C VAL A 7 -5.90 -4.14 0.76
N ILE A 8 -5.17 -5.18 0.36
CA ILE A 8 -3.95 -5.66 1.02
C ILE A 8 -2.72 -4.98 0.43
N LEU A 9 -2.62 -5.05 -0.90
CA LEU A 9 -1.43 -4.73 -1.67
C LEU A 9 -1.85 -4.04 -2.95
N VAL A 10 -1.14 -2.97 -3.29
CA VAL A 10 -1.22 -2.33 -4.60
C VAL A 10 0.15 -2.41 -5.24
N GLU A 11 0.24 -2.95 -6.44
CA GLU A 11 1.46 -2.99 -7.23
C GLU A 11 1.30 -2.06 -8.43
N ARG A 12 2.27 -1.18 -8.64
CA ARG A 12 2.33 -0.36 -9.84
C ARG A 12 3.37 -0.93 -10.79
N PHE A 13 2.95 -1.03 -12.05
CA PHE A 13 3.78 -1.31 -13.20
C PHE A 13 3.76 -0.10 -14.14
N GLN A 14 4.49 -0.20 -15.25
CA GLN A 14 4.66 0.91 -16.20
C GLN A 14 3.34 1.39 -16.82
N HIS A 15 2.38 0.50 -17.04
CA HIS A 15 1.13 0.77 -17.78
C HIS A 15 -0.15 0.40 -17.03
N TYR A 16 -0.03 -0.18 -15.84
CA TYR A 16 -1.18 -0.61 -15.06
C TYR A 16 -0.85 -0.65 -13.58
N ILE A 17 -1.92 -0.65 -12.79
CA ILE A 17 -1.91 -0.88 -11.36
C ILE A 17 -2.63 -2.21 -11.11
N ARG A 18 -2.09 -3.04 -10.24
CA ARG A 18 -2.72 -4.26 -9.77
C ARG A 18 -3.08 -4.11 -8.29
N VAL A 19 -4.32 -4.43 -7.92
CA VAL A 19 -4.84 -4.31 -6.57
C VAL A 19 -5.24 -5.69 -6.07
N TYR A 20 -4.77 -6.07 -4.89
CA TYR A 20 -5.06 -7.35 -4.23
C TYR A 20 -5.96 -7.12 -3.01
N TYR A 21 -7.00 -7.93 -2.88
CA TYR A 21 -8.00 -7.83 -1.82
C TYR A 21 -7.91 -8.99 -0.82
N ASP A 22 -8.42 -8.78 0.38
CA ASP A 22 -8.42 -9.72 1.51
C ASP A 22 -9.22 -11.01 1.28
N ASP A 23 -10.18 -10.97 0.34
CA ASP A 23 -10.95 -12.13 -0.13
C ASP A 23 -10.24 -12.95 -1.22
N GLY A 24 -9.02 -12.55 -1.62
CA GLY A 24 -8.25 -13.20 -2.67
C GLY A 24 -8.52 -12.68 -4.08
N HIS A 25 -9.46 -11.75 -4.25
CA HIS A 25 -9.73 -11.09 -5.53
C HIS A 25 -8.55 -10.19 -5.95
N THR A 26 -8.38 -10.01 -7.26
CA THR A 26 -7.36 -9.11 -7.82
C THR A 26 -7.94 -8.31 -8.97
N GLU A 27 -7.67 -7.00 -8.99
CA GLU A 27 -8.08 -6.08 -10.05
C GLU A 27 -6.88 -5.50 -10.79
N VAL A 28 -7.05 -5.23 -12.08
CA VAL A 28 -6.07 -4.53 -12.92
C VAL A 28 -6.69 -3.27 -13.46
N LEU A 29 -6.08 -2.13 -13.12
CA LEU A 29 -6.47 -0.80 -13.55
C LEU A 29 -5.47 -0.32 -14.59
N PHE A 30 -5.92 -0.10 -15.81
CA PHE A 30 -5.10 0.52 -16.85
C PHE A 30 -5.15 2.04 -16.67
N GLU A 31 -3.98 2.65 -16.54
CA GLU A 31 -3.85 4.10 -16.45
C GLU A 31 -2.77 4.56 -17.43
N ASP A 32 -2.99 5.70 -18.09
CA ASP A 32 -1.92 6.40 -18.82
C ASP A 32 -0.97 7.08 -17.83
N ILE A 33 -0.15 6.23 -17.20
CA ILE A 33 0.78 6.61 -16.15
C ILE A 33 1.85 7.56 -16.69
N GLN A 34 2.21 7.47 -17.97
CA GLN A 34 3.18 8.38 -18.60
C GLN A 34 2.63 9.80 -18.63
N SER A 35 1.39 10.00 -19.08
CA SER A 35 0.75 11.32 -19.08
C SER A 35 0.59 11.87 -17.67
N TYR A 36 0.19 11.04 -16.70
CA TYR A 36 0.10 11.44 -15.29
C TYR A 36 1.46 11.88 -14.72
N LEU A 37 2.54 11.14 -15.01
CA LEU A 37 3.89 11.47 -14.58
C LEU A 37 4.39 12.79 -15.18
N GLN A 38 4.15 13.01 -16.48
CA GLN A 38 4.53 14.24 -17.17
C GLN A 38 3.87 15.46 -16.53
N GLN A 39 2.60 15.35 -16.14
CA GLN A 39 1.86 16.42 -15.45
C GLN A 39 2.35 16.66 -14.02
N LYS A 40 2.87 15.64 -13.33
CA LYS A 40 3.26 15.70 -11.90
C LYS A 40 4.77 15.84 -11.67
N ARG A 41 5.57 16.06 -12.73
CA ARG A 41 7.06 16.10 -12.80
C ARG A 41 7.80 16.90 -11.71
N ILE A 42 7.13 17.68 -10.88
CA ILE A 42 7.76 18.53 -9.84
C ILE A 42 7.88 17.81 -8.47
N LYS A 43 7.16 16.71 -8.20
CA LYS A 43 7.21 16.05 -6.88
C LYS A 43 8.03 14.75 -6.91
N LYS A 44 9.33 14.87 -6.59
CA LYS A 44 10.18 13.71 -6.23
C LYS A 44 9.58 13.03 -4.99
N GLY A 45 9.14 11.79 -5.15
CA GLY A 45 8.60 10.96 -4.07
C GLY A 45 7.08 10.98 -4.03
N TYR A 46 6.47 9.83 -4.33
CA TYR A 46 5.05 9.60 -4.11
C TYR A 46 4.80 9.40 -2.62
N LYS A 47 4.36 10.46 -1.94
CA LYS A 47 3.87 10.36 -0.55
C LYS A 47 2.45 9.80 -0.47
N ASN A 48 1.65 10.01 -1.51
CA ASN A 48 0.23 9.63 -1.53
C ASN A 48 0.00 8.63 -2.67
N ALA A 49 -0.53 7.45 -2.33
CA ALA A 49 -1.03 6.50 -3.31
C ALA A 49 -2.16 7.17 -4.10
N ILE A 50 -2.10 7.08 -5.43
CA ILE A 50 -3.02 7.78 -6.35
C ILE A 50 -4.47 7.27 -6.19
N VAL A 51 -4.66 6.09 -5.57
CA VAL A 51 -5.91 5.33 -5.72
C VAL A 51 -6.69 5.16 -4.41
N LEU A 52 -6.08 5.40 -3.24
CA LEU A 52 -6.71 4.98 -1.98
C LEU A 52 -6.46 6.02 -0.89
N HIS A 53 -7.52 6.69 -0.45
CA HIS A 53 -7.56 7.62 0.68
C HIS A 53 -7.43 6.90 2.04
N GLU A 54 -6.58 5.88 2.12
CA GLU A 54 -6.37 5.13 3.36
C GLU A 54 -5.04 5.54 4.01
N ASN A 55 -5.14 6.07 5.23
CA ASN A 55 -4.00 6.55 6.04
C ASN A 55 -2.94 5.47 6.36
N TRP A 56 -3.21 4.21 6.04
CA TRP A 56 -2.38 3.06 6.39
C TRP A 56 -1.68 2.42 5.19
N LEU A 57 -1.79 2.99 3.99
CA LEU A 57 -1.07 2.50 2.82
C LEU A 57 0.38 2.99 2.82
N TYR A 58 1.29 2.05 3.04
CA TYR A 58 2.70 2.32 3.14
C TYR A 58 3.44 2.01 1.82
N PRO A 59 4.11 3.00 1.19
CA PRO A 59 4.89 2.76 -0.02
C PRO A 59 6.20 2.05 0.30
N THR A 60 6.44 0.88 -0.30
CA THR A 60 7.76 0.28 -0.37
C THR A 60 8.43 0.76 -1.66
N MET A 61 9.18 1.86 -1.57
CA MET A 61 9.89 2.38 -2.72
C MET A 61 10.98 1.41 -3.18
N ASN A 62 10.89 0.94 -4.44
CA ASN A 62 12.04 0.52 -5.23
C ASN A 62 12.22 1.57 -6.34
N GLN A 63 13.24 2.42 -6.21
CA GLN A 63 13.39 3.62 -7.05
C GLN A 63 13.92 3.34 -8.46
N LYS A 64 14.34 2.10 -8.77
CA LYS A 64 15.06 1.81 -10.01
C LYS A 64 14.15 1.75 -11.25
N ASP A 65 12.89 1.31 -11.11
CA ASP A 65 12.09 0.90 -12.29
C ASP A 65 10.67 1.49 -12.32
N PHE A 66 10.41 2.58 -11.58
CA PHE A 66 9.06 3.14 -11.40
C PHE A 66 8.02 2.16 -10.79
N SER A 67 8.43 0.94 -10.47
CA SER A 67 7.65 -0.04 -9.72
C SER A 67 7.53 0.40 -8.28
N CYS A 68 6.31 0.44 -7.76
CA CYS A 68 6.06 0.74 -6.36
C CYS A 68 5.03 -0.25 -5.83
N HIS A 69 5.23 -0.69 -4.59
CA HIS A 69 4.24 -1.47 -3.89
C HIS A 69 3.70 -0.61 -2.74
N TRP A 70 2.40 -0.63 -2.52
CA TRP A 70 1.78 -0.07 -1.33
C TRP A 70 1.13 -1.19 -0.55
N VAL A 71 1.50 -1.29 0.72
CA VAL A 71 0.97 -2.31 1.62
C VAL A 71 0.02 -1.64 2.58
N ASN A 72 -1.21 -2.12 2.69
CA ASN A 72 -2.15 -1.62 3.68
C ASN A 72 -1.80 -2.17 5.07
N LEU A 73 -1.24 -1.35 5.93
CA LEU A 73 -0.77 -1.83 7.22
C LEU A 73 -1.91 -2.27 8.15
N LYS A 74 -3.18 -1.87 7.91
CA LYS A 74 -4.32 -2.32 8.73
C LYS A 74 -4.51 -3.83 8.71
N TYR A 75 -4.24 -4.52 7.59
CA TYR A 75 -4.46 -5.96 7.57
C TYR A 75 -3.49 -6.70 8.47
N LEU A 76 -2.33 -6.15 8.87
CA LEU A 76 -1.42 -6.82 9.82
C LEU A 76 -2.05 -7.02 11.20
N HIS A 77 -3.14 -6.32 11.49
CA HIS A 77 -3.98 -6.57 12.64
C HIS A 77 -4.83 -7.85 12.48
N HIS A 78 -5.30 -8.12 11.27
CA HIS A 78 -6.12 -9.27 10.92
C HIS A 78 -5.20 -10.41 10.50
N GLN A 79 -5.10 -11.48 11.30
CA GLN A 79 -4.20 -12.63 11.05
C GLN A 79 -4.62 -13.49 9.85
N ASN A 80 -4.87 -12.88 8.68
CA ASN A 80 -5.27 -13.55 7.45
C ASN A 80 -4.04 -14.20 6.78
N LYS A 81 -4.06 -15.54 6.69
CA LYS A 81 -2.98 -16.35 6.11
C LYS A 81 -2.73 -16.05 4.62
N TYR A 82 -3.78 -15.78 3.85
CA TYR A 82 -3.63 -15.42 2.42
C TYR A 82 -2.78 -14.16 2.29
N CYS A 83 -3.09 -13.12 3.07
CA CYS A 83 -2.36 -11.86 3.05
C CYS A 83 -0.89 -12.02 3.48
N GLN A 84 -0.65 -12.82 4.52
CA GLN A 84 0.71 -13.11 4.98
C GLN A 84 1.51 -13.82 3.88
N ASN A 85 0.94 -14.85 3.27
CA ASN A 85 1.58 -15.58 2.18
C ASN A 85 1.87 -14.67 0.99
N LEU A 86 0.88 -13.88 0.54
CA LEU A 86 1.03 -12.92 -0.55
C LEU A 86 2.24 -11.99 -0.34
N LEU A 87 2.42 -11.47 0.89
CA LEU A 87 3.53 -10.55 1.17
C LEU A 87 4.85 -11.24 1.45
N HIS A 88 4.83 -12.50 1.89
CA HIS A 88 6.01 -13.34 1.94
C HIS A 88 6.53 -13.60 0.52
N ASP A 89 5.65 -14.00 -0.40
CA ASP A 89 5.99 -14.26 -1.81
C ASP A 89 6.56 -13.03 -2.49
N LYS A 90 6.08 -11.83 -2.11
CA LYS A 90 6.57 -10.54 -2.63
C LYS A 90 7.79 -9.99 -1.87
N SER A 91 8.31 -10.72 -0.87
CA SER A 91 9.40 -10.24 0.00
C SER A 91 9.11 -8.90 0.70
N LEU A 92 7.83 -8.60 0.96
CA LEU A 92 7.36 -7.36 1.58
C LEU A 92 7.00 -7.53 3.05
N TYR A 93 6.72 -8.77 3.50
CA TYR A 93 6.14 -9.03 4.81
C TYR A 93 6.95 -8.43 5.98
N HIS A 94 8.26 -8.71 6.04
CA HIS A 94 9.11 -8.21 7.13
C HIS A 94 9.15 -6.68 7.19
N LYS A 95 9.28 -6.04 6.01
CA LYS A 95 9.26 -4.58 5.89
C LYS A 95 7.90 -4.00 6.30
N ALA A 96 6.81 -4.62 5.88
CA ALA A 96 5.46 -4.22 6.27
C ALA A 96 5.24 -4.30 7.78
N ARG A 97 5.69 -5.38 8.43
CA ARG A 97 5.62 -5.52 9.90
C ARG A 97 6.38 -4.42 10.65
N ILE A 98 7.60 -4.10 10.23
CA ILE A 98 8.38 -3.00 10.84
C ILE A 98 7.61 -1.68 10.73
N MET A 99 7.02 -1.40 9.57
CA MET A 99 6.29 -0.15 9.35
C MET A 99 4.98 -0.09 10.12
N TYR A 100 4.28 -1.22 10.26
CA TYR A 100 3.09 -1.34 11.11
C TYR A 100 3.39 -0.99 12.57
N ILE A 101 4.45 -1.57 13.14
CA ILE A 101 4.87 -1.26 14.52
C ILE A 101 5.16 0.23 14.68
N LYS A 102 5.89 0.84 13.74
CA LYS A 102 6.17 2.29 13.76
C LYS A 102 4.90 3.13 13.68
N GLN A 103 3.93 2.71 12.87
CA GLN A 103 2.65 3.42 12.72
C GLN A 103 1.85 3.37 14.03
N ILE A 104 1.74 2.20 14.66
CA ILE A 104 1.05 2.07 15.97
C ILE A 104 1.74 2.93 17.04
N GLN A 105 3.07 2.87 17.14
CA GLN A 105 3.82 3.70 18.09
C GLN A 105 3.58 5.19 17.89
N LYS A 106 3.45 5.63 16.63
CA LYS A 106 3.13 7.01 16.30
C LYS A 106 1.73 7.39 16.76
N GLU A 107 0.75 6.52 16.58
CA GLU A 107 -0.64 6.76 17.01
C GLU A 107 -0.73 6.83 18.55
N ILE A 108 -0.13 5.88 19.26
CA ILE A 108 -0.07 5.90 20.73
C ILE A 108 0.56 7.20 21.24
N ASN A 109 1.69 7.63 20.67
CA ASN A 109 2.35 8.86 21.09
C ASN A 109 1.54 10.13 20.78
N ILE A 110 0.72 10.14 19.73
CA ILE A 110 -0.18 11.27 19.43
C ILE A 110 -1.27 11.36 20.49
N ASP A 111 -1.80 10.22 20.93
CA ASP A 111 -2.85 10.19 21.94
C ASP A 111 -2.32 10.63 23.32
N CYS A 112 -1.10 10.23 23.70
CA CYS A 112 -0.45 10.70 24.94
C CYS A 112 -0.10 12.20 24.96
N ILE A 113 -0.04 12.89 23.81
CA ILE A 113 0.22 14.34 23.75
C ILE A 113 -1.08 15.15 23.84
N LYS A 114 -2.24 14.51 23.63
CA LYS A 114 -3.56 15.15 23.65
C LYS A 114 -4.27 15.06 25.00
N GLU A 115 -3.72 14.31 25.96
CA GLU A 115 -4.12 14.29 27.37
C GLU A 115 -3.32 15.32 28.18
#